data_AF-Q5BDB7-F1
#
_entry.id   AF-Q5BDB7-F1
#
_cell.length_a   1.000
_cell.length_b   1.000
_cell.length_c   1.000
_cell.angle_alpha   90.00
_cell.angle_beta   90.00
_cell.angle_gamma   90.00
#
_symmetry.space_group_name_H-M   'P 1'
#
loop_
_entity.id
_entity.type
_entity.pdbx_description
1 polymer ?
#
loop_
_entity_poly.entity_id
_entity_poly.type
_entity_poly.pdbx_seq_one_letter_code
_entity_poly.pdbx_strand_id
1 'polypeptide(L)'
;MQLFAHLLRVATALLLPIGTVAQECSSRENYTARNQTEIDTITQNCTTIVGELGLVDWSGPLTLPNITRIRSIRVYSGDITAIELPALTYLGSDLLLTNLPSLRRVSLPELQHIEGLYVDLVGNAPELHIPRLTNASSIYLRGNFSDQSFHSLRNVEKKLDICNAVSCGYYSRMNAFTSMRLSFPSLERAGSLIVGGNVSSLSLPELTTLTCNDCDWVALHLKLYGSSRLPVNLPKLANTNGSLYIRGDIDSISLPSLREYNRELIMTPYEPLDITLPVERAEDFSFTGNVSSLTDFTRIYINSDLDFDCDALWKDLEQTSGPLNESSKEEYFQCSVGVSWQPGGSQAATAVAALGLGFVMGLLI
;
A
#
# COMPACT_ATOMS: atom_id res chain seq x y z
N MET A 1 -67.58 0.60 57.64
CA MET A 1 -67.62 1.60 56.55
C MET A 1 -66.22 2.20 56.46
N GLN A 2 -65.36 1.66 55.59
CA GLN A 2 -65.08 2.19 54.23
C GLN A 2 -64.08 3.36 54.31
N LEU A 3 -62.96 3.48 53.59
CA LEU A 3 -62.38 2.87 52.38
C LEU A 3 -60.85 3.13 52.44
N PHE A 4 -59.97 2.14 52.19
CA PHE A 4 -59.23 1.94 50.92
C PHE A 4 -58.53 3.17 50.33
N ALA A 5 -57.18 3.15 50.30
CA ALA A 5 -56.40 3.36 49.07
C ALA A 5 -54.91 3.02 49.29
N HIS A 6 -54.46 2.01 48.55
CA HIS A 6 -53.09 1.54 48.44
C HIS A 6 -52.18 2.58 47.77
N LEU A 7 -51.04 2.90 48.41
CA LEU A 7 -49.88 3.50 47.74
C LEU A 7 -48.90 2.37 47.39
N LEU A 8 -49.04 1.87 46.17
CA LEU A 8 -48.14 0.90 45.56
C LEU A 8 -46.81 1.60 45.28
N ARG A 9 -45.76 1.22 46.01
CA ARG A 9 -44.37 1.57 45.71
C ARG A 9 -43.96 0.88 44.41
N VAL A 10 -43.90 1.64 43.31
CA VAL A 10 -43.16 1.22 42.11
C VAL A 10 -41.74 1.74 42.27
N ALA A 11 -40.85 0.92 42.81
CA ALA A 11 -39.42 1.13 42.71
C ALA A 11 -38.97 0.62 41.33
N THR A 12 -39.02 1.47 40.32
CA THR A 12 -38.31 1.24 39.06
C THR A 12 -36.81 1.30 39.35
N ALA A 13 -36.21 0.13 39.53
CA ALA A 13 -34.77 -0.02 39.44
C ALA A 13 -34.36 0.31 38.00
N LEU A 14 -33.87 1.52 37.79
CA LEU A 14 -33.06 1.85 36.61
C LEU A 14 -31.81 0.96 36.68
N LEU A 15 -31.83 -0.18 36.01
CA LEU A 15 -30.62 -0.91 35.64
C LEU A 15 -29.92 -0.06 34.58
N LEU A 16 -29.13 0.91 35.03
CA LEU A 16 -28.11 1.53 34.20
C LEU A 16 -27.19 0.40 33.73
N PRO A 17 -26.92 0.26 32.42
CA PRO A 17 -25.86 -0.63 31.97
C PRO A 17 -24.58 -0.10 32.62
N ILE A 18 -24.05 -0.85 33.58
CA ILE A 18 -22.74 -0.60 34.15
C ILE A 18 -21.80 -0.80 32.96
N GLY A 19 -21.40 0.30 32.33
CA GLY A 19 -20.30 0.28 31.39
C GLY A 19 -19.17 -0.44 32.12
N THR A 20 -18.74 -1.58 31.58
CA THR A 20 -17.59 -2.31 32.09
C THR A 20 -16.43 -1.34 32.11
N VAL A 21 -16.13 -0.79 33.29
CA VAL A 21 -15.00 0.11 33.48
C VAL A 21 -13.78 -0.73 33.14
N ALA A 22 -13.00 -0.28 32.16
CA ALA A 22 -11.80 -0.98 31.73
C ALA A 22 -10.86 -1.10 32.94
N GLN A 23 -10.80 -2.30 33.53
CA GLN A 23 -9.97 -2.57 34.69
C GLN A 23 -8.52 -2.75 34.23
N GLU A 24 -7.62 -1.90 34.74
CA GLU A 24 -6.20 -1.96 34.39
C GLU A 24 -5.51 -3.14 35.09
N CYS A 25 -4.68 -3.85 34.34
CA CYS A 25 -3.84 -4.92 34.83
C CYS A 25 -2.67 -4.30 35.58
N SER A 26 -2.74 -4.20 36.91
CA SER A 26 -1.73 -3.64 37.83
C SER A 26 -1.07 -2.31 37.40
N SER A 27 -0.21 -1.72 38.24
CA SER A 27 0.37 -0.38 37.98
C SER A 27 1.72 -0.43 37.25
N ARG A 28 2.07 -1.55 36.60
CA ARG A 28 3.38 -1.67 35.92
C ARG A 28 3.27 -1.19 34.48
N GLU A 29 4.25 -0.40 34.08
CA GLU A 29 4.35 0.11 32.71
C GLU A 29 4.73 -0.97 31.71
N ASN A 30 5.35 -2.09 32.10
CA ASN A 30 5.74 -3.17 31.21
C ASN A 30 5.70 -4.53 31.92
N TYR A 31 5.34 -5.57 31.18
CA TYR A 31 5.34 -6.96 31.62
C TYR A 31 6.27 -7.79 30.75
N THR A 32 6.94 -8.75 31.37
CA THR A 32 7.66 -9.81 30.66
C THR A 32 7.08 -11.14 31.09
N ALA A 33 6.71 -12.00 30.14
CA ALA A 33 6.18 -13.32 30.42
C ALA A 33 6.88 -14.40 29.57
N ARG A 34 7.01 -15.58 30.16
CA ARG A 34 7.67 -16.75 29.54
C ARG A 34 6.69 -17.85 29.15
N ASN A 35 5.48 -17.83 29.72
CA ASN A 35 4.45 -18.84 29.52
C ASN A 35 3.05 -18.28 29.80
N GLN A 36 2.03 -19.04 29.38
CA GLN A 36 0.62 -18.64 29.53
C GLN A 36 0.20 -18.49 31.00
N THR A 37 0.74 -19.30 31.92
CA THR A 37 0.39 -19.21 33.35
C THR A 37 0.78 -17.85 33.97
N GLU A 38 1.94 -17.31 33.60
CA GLU A 38 2.37 -15.98 34.02
C GLU A 38 1.43 -14.89 33.49
N ILE A 39 1.02 -15.01 32.22
CA ILE A 39 0.05 -14.11 31.59
C ILE A 39 -1.32 -14.18 32.28
N ASP A 40 -1.83 -15.38 32.52
CA ASP A 40 -3.13 -15.59 33.18
C ASP A 40 -3.13 -14.97 34.58
N THR A 41 -2.00 -15.04 35.29
CA THR A 41 -1.83 -14.41 36.61
C THR A 41 -1.86 -12.88 36.51
N ILE A 42 -1.18 -12.31 35.52
CA ILE A 42 -1.16 -10.85 35.28
C ILE A 42 -2.56 -10.35 34.89
N THR A 43 -3.30 -11.16 34.12
CA THR A 43 -4.52 -10.74 33.43
C THR A 43 -5.82 -11.18 34.11
N GLN A 44 -5.72 -11.90 35.24
CA GLN A 44 -6.84 -12.59 35.90
C GLN A 44 -8.07 -11.70 36.16
N ASN A 45 -7.86 -10.45 36.55
CA ASN A 45 -8.91 -9.53 36.97
C ASN A 45 -8.80 -8.18 36.25
N CYS A 46 -8.47 -8.18 34.96
CA CYS A 46 -8.34 -6.95 34.22
C CYS A 46 -8.65 -7.14 32.74
N THR A 47 -8.82 -6.02 32.06
CA THR A 47 -9.19 -5.95 30.64
C THR A 47 -8.27 -5.03 29.85
N THR A 48 -7.36 -4.30 30.52
CA THR A 48 -6.46 -3.32 29.91
C THR A 48 -5.05 -3.49 30.41
N ILE A 49 -4.11 -3.75 29.49
CA ILE A 49 -2.68 -3.69 29.76
C ILE A 49 -2.18 -2.32 29.27
N VAL A 50 -1.89 -1.42 30.22
CA VAL A 50 -1.41 -0.04 29.93
C VAL A 50 -0.02 -0.07 29.25
N GLY A 51 0.73 -1.14 29.49
CA GLY A 51 2.12 -1.32 29.12
C GLY A 51 2.42 -2.18 27.90
N GLU A 52 3.71 -2.40 27.66
CA GLU A 52 4.16 -3.46 26.76
C GLU A 52 4.00 -4.84 27.43
N LEU A 53 3.52 -5.81 26.65
CA LEU A 53 3.63 -7.23 26.95
C LEU A 53 4.78 -7.84 26.14
N GLY A 54 5.92 -8.02 26.81
CA GLY A 54 7.10 -8.68 26.26
C GLY A 54 7.06 -10.19 26.46
N LEU A 55 7.19 -10.95 25.38
CA LEU A 55 7.29 -12.41 25.43
C LEU A 55 8.74 -12.84 25.26
N VAL A 56 9.29 -13.56 26.24
CA VAL A 56 10.70 -13.97 26.28
C VAL A 56 10.76 -15.48 26.44
N ASP A 57 11.50 -16.16 25.58
CA ASP A 57 11.64 -17.61 25.51
C ASP A 57 10.27 -18.31 25.46
N TRP A 58 9.31 -17.67 24.79
CA TRP A 58 7.94 -18.12 24.71
C TRP A 58 7.81 -19.33 23.79
N SER A 59 6.94 -20.28 24.10
CA SER A 59 6.66 -21.41 23.22
C SER A 59 5.16 -21.70 23.17
N GLY A 60 4.67 -22.00 21.98
CA GLY A 60 3.25 -22.31 21.76
C GLY A 60 2.38 -21.06 21.53
N PRO A 61 1.06 -21.18 21.67
CA PRO A 61 0.13 -20.09 21.42
C PRO A 61 0.13 -19.05 22.56
N LEU A 62 -0.09 -17.79 22.21
CA LEU A 62 -0.46 -16.73 23.15
C LEU A 62 -1.98 -16.53 23.07
N THR A 63 -2.66 -16.59 24.22
CA THR A 63 -4.10 -16.29 24.29
C THR A 63 -4.37 -15.22 25.37
N LEU A 64 -5.09 -14.15 25.01
CA LEU A 64 -5.64 -13.19 25.99
C LEU A 64 -7.16 -13.05 25.78
N PRO A 65 -7.98 -13.89 26.44
CA PRO A 65 -9.40 -13.97 26.11
C PRO A 65 -10.19 -12.74 26.55
N ASN A 66 -9.76 -12.06 27.62
CA ASN A 66 -10.52 -10.97 28.26
C ASN A 66 -9.87 -9.58 28.08
N ILE A 67 -8.69 -9.51 27.43
CA ILE A 67 -7.99 -8.24 27.25
C ILE A 67 -8.60 -7.52 26.05
N THR A 68 -9.13 -6.33 26.32
CA THR A 68 -9.81 -5.46 25.35
C THR A 68 -8.92 -4.34 24.84
N ARG A 69 -7.91 -3.94 25.62
CA ARG A 69 -6.94 -2.90 25.27
C ARG A 69 -5.53 -3.31 25.70
N ILE A 70 -4.57 -3.07 24.84
CA ILE A 70 -3.15 -3.24 25.14
C ILE A 70 -2.34 -2.13 24.48
N ARG A 71 -1.26 -1.67 25.12
CA ARG A 71 -0.37 -0.69 24.46
C ARG A 71 0.48 -1.36 23.39
N SER A 72 1.26 -2.38 23.75
CA SER A 72 2.20 -3.02 22.82
C SER A 72 2.32 -4.52 23.10
N ILE A 73 2.57 -5.32 22.08
CA ILE A 73 2.95 -6.73 22.21
C ILE A 73 4.24 -6.93 21.42
N ARG A 74 5.27 -7.47 22.09
CA ARG A 74 6.56 -7.72 21.48
C ARG A 74 7.03 -9.13 21.80
N VAL A 75 7.40 -9.88 20.76
CA VAL A 75 8.04 -11.18 20.90
C VAL A 75 9.56 -10.99 20.81
N TYR A 76 10.26 -11.15 21.93
CA TYR A 76 11.71 -10.97 21.99
C TYR A 76 12.47 -12.25 21.60
N SER A 77 12.00 -13.40 22.06
CA SER A 77 12.58 -14.71 21.73
C SER A 77 11.53 -15.80 21.93
N GLY A 78 11.72 -16.91 21.21
CA GLY A 78 10.87 -18.09 21.37
C GLY A 78 10.33 -18.64 20.05
N ASP A 79 9.46 -19.63 20.18
CA ASP A 79 8.82 -20.37 19.11
C ASP A 79 7.30 -20.25 19.23
N ILE A 80 6.81 -19.01 19.10
CA ILE A 80 5.37 -18.72 19.14
C ILE A 80 4.68 -19.30 17.90
N THR A 81 3.58 -19.99 18.12
CA THR A 81 2.85 -20.70 17.04
C THR A 81 1.56 -19.99 16.63
N ALA A 82 0.92 -19.27 17.55
CA ALA A 82 -0.27 -18.47 17.30
C ALA A 82 -0.40 -17.30 18.27
N ILE A 83 -1.13 -16.26 17.85
CA ILE A 83 -1.56 -15.13 18.69
C ILE A 83 -3.07 -15.02 18.58
N GLU A 84 -3.77 -15.17 19.71
CA GLU A 84 -5.23 -15.21 19.78
C GLU A 84 -5.74 -14.21 20.83
N LEU A 85 -6.30 -13.10 20.35
CA LEU A 85 -6.71 -11.97 21.18
C LEU A 85 -8.19 -11.64 20.88
N PRO A 86 -9.13 -12.54 21.25
CA PRO A 86 -10.49 -12.52 20.74
C PRO A 86 -11.32 -11.31 21.21
N ALA A 87 -10.99 -10.70 22.35
CA ALA A 87 -11.69 -9.52 22.87
C ALA A 87 -10.95 -8.20 22.58
N LEU A 88 -9.76 -8.25 21.96
CA LEU A 88 -8.92 -7.07 21.80
C LEU A 88 -9.53 -6.13 20.77
N THR A 89 -9.87 -4.92 21.20
CA THR A 89 -10.47 -3.87 20.34
C THR A 89 -9.47 -2.78 19.96
N TYR A 90 -8.43 -2.58 20.78
CA TYR A 90 -7.49 -1.48 20.64
C TYR A 90 -6.06 -1.91 20.99
N LEU A 91 -5.12 -1.69 20.07
CA LEU A 91 -3.68 -1.85 20.28
C LEU A 91 -2.99 -0.49 20.07
N GLY A 92 -2.52 0.12 21.16
CA GLY A 92 -2.10 1.54 21.18
C GLY A 92 -0.69 1.85 20.66
N SER A 93 0.00 0.86 20.11
CA SER A 93 1.36 0.95 19.57
C SER A 93 1.53 -0.18 18.55
N ASP A 94 2.68 -0.87 18.56
CA ASP A 94 3.04 -1.81 17.52
C ASP A 94 2.76 -3.26 17.93
N LEU A 95 2.23 -4.05 17.00
CA LEU A 95 2.36 -5.50 17.00
C LEU A 95 3.52 -5.86 16.07
N LEU A 96 4.68 -6.20 16.67
CA LEU A 96 5.90 -6.52 15.94
C LEU A 96 6.15 -8.03 15.91
N LEU A 97 6.05 -8.62 14.72
CA LEU A 97 6.18 -10.04 14.44
C LEU A 97 7.31 -10.27 13.43
N THR A 98 8.51 -10.46 13.94
CA THR A 98 9.73 -10.57 13.13
C THR A 98 10.40 -11.92 13.35
N ASN A 99 10.76 -12.60 12.26
CA ASN A 99 11.57 -13.83 12.30
C ASN A 99 10.96 -14.95 13.18
N LEU A 100 9.65 -15.20 13.03
CA LEU A 100 8.89 -16.20 13.77
C LEU A 100 8.50 -17.39 12.86
N PRO A 101 9.41 -18.35 12.61
CA PRO A 101 9.23 -19.38 11.58
C PRO A 101 8.10 -20.39 11.89
N SER A 102 7.70 -20.51 13.16
CA SER A 102 6.61 -21.40 13.59
C SER A 102 5.26 -20.70 13.73
N LEU A 103 5.20 -19.37 13.55
CA LEU A 103 3.94 -18.64 13.61
C LEU A 103 3.07 -19.06 12.42
N ARG A 104 1.84 -19.50 12.70
CA ARG A 104 0.87 -19.95 11.69
C ARG A 104 -0.37 -19.09 11.63
N ARG A 105 -0.76 -18.45 12.74
CA ARG A 105 -2.00 -17.70 12.84
C ARG A 105 -1.88 -16.50 13.76
N VAL A 106 -2.47 -15.38 13.34
CA VAL A 106 -2.72 -14.20 14.18
C VAL A 106 -4.21 -13.87 14.06
N SER A 107 -4.95 -14.00 15.15
CA SER A 107 -6.41 -13.80 15.21
C SER A 107 -6.76 -12.69 16.18
N LEU A 108 -7.26 -11.59 15.63
CA LEU A 108 -7.64 -10.36 16.32
C LEU A 108 -9.06 -9.95 15.85
N PRO A 109 -10.08 -10.80 16.05
CA PRO A 109 -11.40 -10.65 15.42
C PRO A 109 -12.11 -9.35 15.77
N GLU A 110 -11.86 -8.82 16.97
CA GLU A 110 -12.52 -7.62 17.49
C GLU A 110 -11.67 -6.34 17.34
N LEU A 111 -10.46 -6.44 16.79
CA LEU A 111 -9.53 -5.32 16.73
C LEU A 111 -10.03 -4.27 15.74
N GLN A 112 -10.23 -3.04 16.22
CA GLN A 112 -10.74 -1.91 15.42
C GLN A 112 -9.65 -0.89 15.10
N HIS A 113 -8.68 -0.75 16.00
CA HIS A 113 -7.60 0.22 15.88
C HIS A 113 -6.25 -0.36 16.31
N ILE A 114 -5.23 -0.08 15.51
CA ILE A 114 -3.82 -0.36 15.80
C ILE A 114 -2.96 0.82 15.35
N GLU A 115 -1.91 1.17 16.09
CA GLU A 115 -0.92 2.12 15.53
C GLU A 115 -0.11 1.41 14.44
N GLY A 116 0.54 0.29 14.76
CA GLY A 116 1.42 -0.40 13.84
C GLY A 116 1.21 -1.91 13.76
N LEU A 117 0.94 -2.44 12.57
CA LEU A 117 1.00 -3.88 12.30
C LEU A 117 2.27 -4.19 11.50
N TYR A 118 3.24 -4.85 12.11
CA TYR A 118 4.53 -5.16 11.47
C TYR A 118 4.76 -6.67 11.45
N VAL A 119 4.57 -7.27 10.28
CA VAL A 119 4.85 -8.69 10.04
C VAL A 119 5.99 -8.79 9.04
N ASP A 120 7.15 -9.26 9.49
CA ASP A 120 8.34 -9.44 8.64
C ASP A 120 8.93 -10.85 8.83
N LEU A 121 8.59 -11.74 7.91
CA LEU A 121 8.88 -13.17 8.00
C LEU A 121 9.60 -13.66 6.75
N VAL A 122 10.72 -14.34 6.98
CA VAL A 122 11.48 -15.02 5.92
C VAL A 122 10.80 -16.36 5.66
N GLY A 123 9.87 -16.39 4.70
CA GLY A 123 9.18 -17.62 4.29
C GLY A 123 7.67 -17.52 4.42
N ASN A 124 7.03 -18.61 4.86
CA ASN A 124 5.57 -18.71 4.96
C ASN A 124 5.01 -17.68 5.95
N ALA A 125 4.14 -16.81 5.46
CA ALA A 125 3.43 -15.87 6.31
C ALA A 125 2.26 -16.54 7.06
N PRO A 126 1.90 -16.06 8.25
CA PRO A 126 0.77 -16.58 9.00
C PRO A 126 -0.56 -16.18 8.34
N GLU A 127 -1.59 -16.95 8.65
CA GLU A 127 -2.97 -16.53 8.45
C GLU A 127 -3.26 -15.32 9.35
N LEU A 128 -3.56 -14.17 8.75
CA LEU A 128 -3.98 -12.97 9.47
C LEU A 128 -5.51 -12.87 9.44
N HIS A 129 -6.15 -12.92 10.61
CA HIS A 129 -7.59 -12.76 10.76
C HIS A 129 -7.90 -11.51 11.61
N ILE A 130 -8.09 -10.37 10.93
CA ILE A 130 -8.33 -9.06 11.55
C ILE A 130 -9.54 -8.36 10.88
N PRO A 131 -10.73 -8.98 10.86
CA PRO A 131 -11.89 -8.55 10.08
C PRO A 131 -12.41 -7.15 10.43
N ARG A 132 -12.35 -6.74 11.69
CA ARG A 132 -12.96 -5.49 12.18
C ARG A 132 -12.00 -4.31 12.20
N LEU A 133 -10.78 -4.45 11.68
CA LEU A 133 -9.81 -3.36 11.67
C LEU A 133 -10.32 -2.22 10.82
N THR A 134 -10.53 -1.06 11.41
CA THR A 134 -11.04 0.15 10.74
C THR A 134 -9.96 1.19 10.51
N ASN A 135 -9.00 1.30 11.44
CA ASN A 135 -7.96 2.31 11.42
C ASN A 135 -6.60 1.69 11.77
N ALA A 136 -5.60 2.01 10.95
CA ALA A 136 -4.20 1.77 11.28
C ALA A 136 -3.38 3.04 11.08
N SER A 137 -2.30 3.25 11.84
CA SER A 137 -1.30 4.25 11.42
C SER A 137 -0.44 3.67 10.31
N SER A 138 0.13 2.48 10.52
CA SER A 138 0.89 1.75 9.50
C SER A 138 0.65 0.24 9.49
N ILE A 139 0.73 -0.36 8.31
CA ILE A 139 0.66 -1.80 8.08
C ILE A 139 1.84 -2.18 7.19
N TYR A 140 2.68 -3.10 7.66
CA TYR A 140 3.81 -3.68 6.94
C TYR A 140 3.68 -5.20 6.93
N LEU A 141 3.48 -5.77 5.75
CA LEU A 141 3.35 -7.21 5.54
C LEU A 141 4.45 -7.68 4.59
N ARG A 142 5.47 -8.36 5.12
CA ARG A 142 6.59 -8.91 4.35
C ARG A 142 6.72 -10.42 4.58
N GLY A 143 6.68 -11.18 3.50
CA GLY A 143 6.72 -12.65 3.54
C GLY A 143 5.89 -13.28 2.42
N ASN A 144 5.79 -14.60 2.43
CA ASN A 144 5.03 -15.37 1.45
C ASN A 144 3.54 -15.41 1.83
N PHE A 145 2.80 -14.37 1.44
CA PHE A 145 1.35 -14.24 1.67
C PHE A 145 0.54 -14.78 0.48
N SER A 146 -0.62 -15.35 0.75
CA SER A 146 -1.61 -15.72 -0.26
C SER A 146 -2.74 -14.67 -0.33
N ASP A 147 -3.92 -14.97 0.18
CA ASP A 147 -5.06 -14.06 0.20
C ASP A 147 -5.02 -13.17 1.44
N GLN A 148 -5.03 -11.85 1.27
CA GLN A 148 -5.16 -10.88 2.37
C GLN A 148 -6.37 -9.99 2.11
N SER A 149 -7.25 -9.91 3.11
CA SER A 149 -8.49 -9.15 3.03
C SER A 149 -8.72 -8.35 4.31
N PHE A 150 -8.80 -7.03 4.17
CA PHE A 150 -9.09 -6.09 5.25
C PHE A 150 -10.39 -5.34 4.93
N HIS A 151 -11.51 -6.04 5.06
CA HIS A 151 -12.79 -5.54 4.55
C HIS A 151 -13.33 -4.31 5.29
N SER A 152 -13.00 -4.14 6.57
CA SER A 152 -13.43 -2.99 7.38
C SER A 152 -12.45 -1.83 7.38
N LEU A 153 -11.24 -2.00 6.82
CA LEU A 153 -10.16 -1.02 6.93
C LEU A 153 -10.51 0.19 6.06
N ARG A 154 -10.63 1.36 6.69
CA ARG A 154 -11.02 2.62 6.05
C ARG A 154 -9.86 3.59 5.90
N ASN A 155 -8.96 3.60 6.88
CA ASN A 155 -7.87 4.57 6.92
C ASN A 155 -6.55 3.93 7.36
N VAL A 156 -5.51 4.14 6.55
CA VAL A 156 -4.10 3.90 6.93
C VAL A 156 -3.37 5.23 6.92
N GLU A 157 -3.10 5.80 8.09
CA GLU A 157 -2.61 7.19 8.19
C GLU A 157 -1.30 7.43 7.44
N LYS A 158 -0.31 6.54 7.62
CA LYS A 158 1.06 6.73 7.13
C LYS A 158 1.38 5.80 5.97
N LYS A 159 1.34 4.49 6.17
CA LYS A 159 1.87 3.54 5.17
C LYS A 159 1.19 2.18 5.20
N LEU A 160 0.72 1.73 4.03
CA LEU A 160 0.31 0.37 3.73
C LEU A 160 1.35 -0.25 2.80
N ASP A 161 2.25 -1.07 3.32
CA ASP A 161 3.38 -1.68 2.61
C ASP A 161 3.26 -3.20 2.63
N ILE A 162 2.98 -3.79 1.47
CA ILE A 162 2.82 -5.23 1.30
C ILE A 162 3.86 -5.72 0.30
N CYS A 163 4.74 -6.60 0.76
CA CYS A 163 5.82 -7.18 -0.02
C CYS A 163 5.77 -8.70 0.02
N ASN A 164 5.32 -9.30 -1.08
CA ASN A 164 5.32 -10.74 -1.31
C ASN A 164 6.51 -11.16 -2.18
N ALA A 165 7.71 -10.84 -1.70
CA ALA A 165 8.98 -11.15 -2.33
C ALA A 165 10.09 -11.13 -1.28
N VAL A 166 11.27 -11.64 -1.63
CA VAL A 166 12.47 -11.56 -0.78
C VAL A 166 12.85 -10.10 -0.48
N SER A 167 12.62 -9.19 -1.43
CA SER A 167 12.86 -7.75 -1.26
C SER A 167 12.00 -6.97 -2.24
N CYS A 168 11.26 -5.97 -1.75
CA CYS A 168 10.57 -4.98 -2.59
C CYS A 168 11.32 -3.65 -2.64
N GLY A 169 12.65 -3.67 -2.42
CA GLY A 169 13.52 -2.49 -2.55
C GLY A 169 13.47 -1.86 -3.94
N TYR A 170 13.84 -0.58 -4.07
CA TYR A 170 13.69 0.20 -5.31
C TYR A 170 14.43 -0.39 -6.52
N TYR A 171 15.68 -0.84 -6.32
CA TYR A 171 16.54 -1.37 -7.39
C TYR A 171 16.63 -2.90 -7.40
N SER A 172 15.85 -3.59 -6.56
CA SER A 172 15.98 -5.03 -6.40
C SER A 172 15.38 -5.76 -7.60
N ARG A 173 16.17 -6.60 -8.27
CA ARG A 173 15.59 -7.69 -9.09
C ARG A 173 14.78 -8.57 -8.15
N MET A 174 13.48 -8.63 -8.38
CA MET A 174 12.53 -9.27 -7.47
C MET A 174 12.33 -10.74 -7.84
N ASN A 175 12.56 -11.61 -6.87
CA ASN A 175 12.05 -12.98 -6.88
C ASN A 175 10.80 -12.98 -6.00
N ALA A 176 9.63 -12.86 -6.64
CA ALA A 176 8.35 -12.97 -5.95
C ALA A 176 8.18 -14.38 -5.37
N PHE A 177 7.43 -14.50 -4.27
CA PHE A 177 7.03 -15.81 -3.77
C PHE A 177 5.82 -16.35 -4.55
N THR A 178 4.81 -16.91 -3.88
CA THR A 178 3.59 -17.38 -4.54
C THR A 178 2.70 -16.21 -4.93
N SER A 179 1.66 -16.47 -5.74
CA SER A 179 0.69 -15.43 -6.09
C SER A 179 -0.15 -15.02 -4.88
N MET A 180 -0.35 -13.72 -4.70
CA MET A 180 -1.22 -13.13 -3.68
C MET A 180 -2.43 -12.41 -4.28
N ARG A 181 -3.52 -12.38 -3.50
CA ARG A 181 -4.70 -11.56 -3.76
C ARG A 181 -4.92 -10.59 -2.62
N LEU A 182 -5.14 -9.32 -2.96
CA LEU A 182 -5.28 -8.22 -2.02
C LEU A 182 -6.65 -7.56 -2.17
N SER A 183 -7.39 -7.47 -1.07
CA SER A 183 -8.74 -6.89 -1.05
C SER A 183 -8.93 -5.89 0.09
N PHE A 184 -9.23 -4.65 -0.28
CA PHE A 184 -9.45 -3.52 0.62
C PHE A 184 -10.74 -2.77 0.22
N PRO A 185 -11.91 -3.42 0.30
CA PRO A 185 -13.16 -2.92 -0.26
C PRO A 185 -13.68 -1.63 0.40
N SER A 186 -13.25 -1.32 1.63
CA SER A 186 -13.68 -0.11 2.35
C SER A 186 -12.56 0.92 2.53
N LEU A 187 -11.36 0.69 1.98
CA LEU A 187 -10.23 1.59 2.21
C LEU A 187 -10.46 2.88 1.44
N GLU A 188 -10.66 3.98 2.16
CA GLU A 188 -10.96 5.30 1.61
C GLU A 188 -9.70 6.15 1.48
N ARG A 189 -8.79 6.05 2.45
CA ARG A 189 -7.61 6.91 2.58
C ARG A 189 -6.39 6.11 3.00
N ALA A 190 -5.26 6.40 2.36
CA ALA A 190 -3.95 5.96 2.84
C ALA A 190 -2.92 7.10 2.79
N GLY A 191 -1.85 7.02 3.58
CA GLY A 191 -0.68 7.88 3.40
C GLY A 191 0.07 7.48 2.14
N SER A 192 0.80 6.36 2.20
CA SER A 192 1.46 5.67 1.08
C SER A 192 0.88 4.26 0.90
N LEU A 193 0.71 3.84 -0.34
CA LEU A 193 0.35 2.47 -0.73
C LEU A 193 1.49 1.85 -1.53
N ILE A 194 2.15 0.85 -0.96
CA ILE A 194 3.23 0.09 -1.59
C ILE A 194 2.82 -1.36 -1.69
N VAL A 195 2.84 -1.91 -2.90
CA VAL A 195 2.56 -3.32 -3.17
C VAL A 195 3.63 -3.87 -4.09
N GLY A 196 4.29 -4.94 -3.66
CA GLY A 196 5.30 -5.63 -4.45
C GLY A 196 5.17 -7.15 -4.42
N GLY A 197 5.48 -7.80 -5.54
CA GLY A 197 5.49 -9.26 -5.68
C GLY A 197 4.55 -9.77 -6.78
N ASN A 198 4.18 -11.04 -6.69
CA ASN A 198 3.27 -11.70 -7.63
C ASN A 198 1.83 -11.49 -7.20
N VAL A 199 1.16 -10.49 -7.78
CA VAL A 199 -0.21 -10.10 -7.42
C VAL A 199 -1.17 -10.51 -8.52
N SER A 200 -2.09 -11.42 -8.22
CA SER A 200 -3.13 -11.84 -9.17
C SER A 200 -4.40 -11.00 -9.07
N SER A 201 -4.63 -10.29 -7.96
CA SER A 201 -5.75 -9.38 -7.79
C SER A 201 -5.43 -8.29 -6.78
N LEU A 202 -5.79 -7.04 -7.10
CA LEU A 202 -5.70 -5.88 -6.22
C LEU A 202 -7.03 -5.11 -6.29
N SER A 203 -7.78 -5.08 -5.20
CA SER A 203 -9.10 -4.43 -5.14
C SER A 203 -9.12 -3.31 -4.10
N LEU A 204 -9.27 -2.07 -4.57
CA LEU A 204 -9.31 -0.83 -3.78
C LEU A 204 -10.42 0.11 -4.33
N PRO A 205 -11.69 -0.35 -4.39
CA PRO A 205 -12.75 0.37 -5.12
C PRO A 205 -13.12 1.72 -4.48
N GLU A 206 -12.90 1.85 -3.17
CA GLU A 206 -13.27 3.04 -2.38
C GLU A 206 -12.09 4.00 -2.13
N LEU A 207 -10.89 3.68 -2.61
CA LEU A 207 -9.71 4.50 -2.35
C LEU A 207 -9.84 5.84 -3.10
N THR A 208 -9.96 6.93 -2.32
CA THR A 208 -10.14 8.28 -2.87
C THR A 208 -8.89 9.15 -2.73
N THR A 209 -8.10 8.91 -1.67
CA THR A 209 -7.02 9.82 -1.28
C THR A 209 -5.74 9.08 -0.90
N LEU A 210 -4.63 9.53 -1.47
CA LEU A 210 -3.27 9.24 -1.00
C LEU A 210 -2.63 10.55 -0.52
N THR A 211 -2.32 10.65 0.77
CA THR A 211 -1.91 11.95 1.38
C THR A 211 -0.40 12.14 1.47
N CYS A 212 0.35 11.06 1.60
CA CYS A 212 1.82 11.04 1.62
C CYS A 212 2.51 12.09 2.51
N ASN A 213 1.96 12.36 3.70
CA ASN A 213 2.50 13.39 4.61
C ASN A 213 3.91 13.03 5.14
N ASP A 214 4.18 11.73 5.33
CA ASP A 214 5.44 11.19 5.87
C ASP A 214 6.04 10.10 4.96
N CYS A 215 5.78 10.13 3.65
CA CYS A 215 6.43 9.19 2.75
C CYS A 215 7.89 9.56 2.58
N ASP A 216 8.75 8.55 2.42
CA ASP A 216 10.10 8.78 1.94
C ASP A 216 10.13 9.44 0.55
N TRP A 217 9.12 9.22 -0.32
CA TRP A 217 9.05 9.78 -1.69
C TRP A 217 7.75 9.50 -2.49
N VAL A 218 7.06 8.36 -2.28
CA VAL A 218 5.99 7.89 -3.19
C VAL A 218 4.67 7.62 -2.48
N ALA A 219 3.59 8.10 -3.10
CA ALA A 219 2.21 7.89 -2.65
C ALA A 219 1.66 6.53 -3.08
N LEU A 220 1.92 6.10 -4.32
CA LEU A 220 1.56 4.79 -4.85
C LEU A 220 2.77 4.12 -5.48
N HIS A 221 3.14 2.93 -5.02
CA HIS A 221 4.24 2.16 -5.57
C HIS A 221 3.78 0.72 -5.86
N LEU A 222 3.55 0.41 -7.13
CA LEU A 222 3.20 -0.92 -7.58
C LEU A 222 4.38 -1.57 -8.29
N LYS A 223 4.76 -2.75 -7.80
CA LYS A 223 5.87 -3.58 -8.27
C LYS A 223 5.36 -4.98 -8.57
N LEU A 224 4.85 -5.14 -9.78
CA LEU A 224 4.07 -6.31 -10.17
C LEU A 224 4.98 -7.28 -10.92
N TYR A 225 5.35 -8.38 -10.29
CA TYR A 225 6.24 -9.39 -10.88
C TYR A 225 5.54 -10.72 -10.87
N GLY A 226 5.15 -11.26 -12.02
CA GLY A 226 4.46 -12.54 -12.05
C GLY A 226 4.02 -12.96 -13.44
N SER A 227 3.48 -14.17 -13.53
CA SER A 227 3.09 -14.76 -14.81
C SER A 227 1.79 -14.18 -15.40
N SER A 228 1.05 -13.38 -14.62
CA SER A 228 -0.25 -12.83 -15.00
C SER A 228 -0.20 -11.31 -15.01
N ARG A 229 -0.70 -10.71 -16.10
CA ARG A 229 -0.91 -9.27 -16.18
C ARG A 229 -2.02 -8.84 -15.22
N LEU A 230 -1.78 -7.78 -14.45
CA LEU A 230 -2.73 -7.26 -13.47
C LEU A 230 -3.38 -5.97 -13.97
N PRO A 231 -4.73 -5.89 -14.03
CA PRO A 231 -5.40 -4.61 -14.24
C PRO A 231 -5.29 -3.75 -12.97
N VAL A 232 -4.79 -2.52 -13.12
CA VAL A 232 -4.71 -1.53 -12.05
C VAL A 232 -5.90 -0.58 -12.18
N ASN A 233 -6.93 -0.82 -11.38
CA ASN A 233 -8.16 -0.01 -11.39
C ASN A 233 -8.38 0.65 -10.02
N LEU A 234 -8.26 1.98 -9.98
CA LEU A 234 -8.52 2.80 -8.79
C LEU A 234 -9.60 3.84 -9.14
N PRO A 235 -10.88 3.43 -9.21
CA PRO A 235 -11.93 4.20 -9.87
C PRO A 235 -12.26 5.51 -9.16
N LYS A 236 -12.05 5.58 -7.85
CA LYS A 236 -12.37 6.74 -7.02
C LYS A 236 -11.15 7.58 -6.63
N LEU A 237 -9.93 7.16 -7.02
CA LEU A 237 -8.71 7.89 -6.66
C LEU A 237 -8.70 9.24 -7.37
N ALA A 238 -8.87 10.30 -6.59
CA ALA A 238 -9.00 11.67 -7.10
C ALA A 238 -7.94 12.61 -6.52
N ASN A 239 -7.46 12.33 -5.31
CA ASN A 239 -6.52 13.19 -4.62
C ASN A 239 -5.26 12.42 -4.25
N THR A 240 -4.16 12.76 -4.90
CA THR A 240 -2.85 12.16 -4.61
C THR A 240 -1.86 13.29 -4.34
N ASN A 241 -1.33 13.33 -3.13
CA ASN A 241 -0.15 14.11 -2.82
C ASN A 241 1.03 13.15 -2.80
N GLY A 242 2.02 13.32 -3.68
CA GLY A 242 3.18 12.44 -3.86
C GLY A 242 3.17 11.68 -5.18
N SER A 243 4.33 11.13 -5.56
CA SER A 243 4.52 10.49 -6.86
C SER A 243 3.78 9.15 -6.98
N LEU A 244 3.45 8.76 -8.21
CA LEU A 244 2.86 7.47 -8.57
C LEU A 244 3.90 6.68 -9.37
N TYR A 245 4.26 5.48 -8.92
CA TYR A 245 5.19 4.60 -9.62
C TYR A 245 4.57 3.23 -9.82
N ILE A 246 4.37 2.85 -11.08
CA ILE A 246 3.73 1.59 -11.46
C ILE A 246 4.64 0.86 -12.43
N ARG A 247 5.10 -0.33 -12.05
CA ARG A 247 6.04 -1.12 -12.85
C ARG A 247 5.65 -2.59 -12.86
N GLY A 248 5.84 -3.23 -14.01
CA GLY A 248 5.80 -4.69 -14.15
C GLY A 248 4.77 -5.23 -15.13
N ASP A 249 4.23 -6.40 -14.81
CA ASP A 249 3.24 -7.13 -15.64
C ASP A 249 1.84 -6.51 -15.49
N ILE A 250 1.59 -5.44 -16.24
CA ILE A 250 0.37 -4.63 -16.17
C ILE A 250 -0.54 -4.97 -17.36
N ASP A 251 -1.83 -5.18 -17.09
CA ASP A 251 -2.82 -5.45 -18.14
C ASP A 251 -3.46 -4.16 -18.68
N SER A 252 -3.89 -3.31 -17.75
CA SER A 252 -4.55 -2.04 -18.03
C SER A 252 -4.42 -1.12 -16.83
N ILE A 253 -4.55 0.19 -17.04
CA ILE A 253 -4.57 1.19 -15.98
C ILE A 253 -5.82 2.04 -16.13
N SER A 254 -6.60 2.17 -15.05
CA SER A 254 -7.82 2.98 -15.02
C SER A 254 -7.84 3.84 -13.76
N LEU A 255 -7.71 5.15 -13.96
CA LEU A 255 -7.72 6.19 -12.93
C LEU A 255 -8.75 7.29 -13.26
N PRO A 256 -10.05 6.94 -13.51
CA PRO A 256 -11.04 7.84 -14.10
C PRO A 256 -11.33 9.12 -13.29
N SER A 257 -11.06 9.10 -11.98
CA SER A 257 -11.28 10.24 -11.09
C SER A 257 -10.05 11.15 -10.92
N LEU A 258 -8.89 10.76 -11.45
CA LEU A 258 -7.63 11.49 -11.31
C LEU A 258 -7.52 12.57 -12.41
N ARG A 259 -8.30 13.65 -12.28
CA ARG A 259 -8.34 14.74 -13.28
C ARG A 259 -7.19 15.73 -13.16
N GLU A 260 -6.80 16.05 -11.93
CA GLU A 260 -5.71 16.98 -11.63
C GLU A 260 -4.62 16.24 -10.86
N TYR A 261 -3.40 16.26 -11.40
CA TYR A 261 -2.28 15.60 -10.76
C TYR A 261 -0.95 16.26 -11.14
N ASN A 262 -0.31 16.92 -10.17
CA ASN A 262 0.86 17.77 -10.38
C ASN A 262 2.14 17.18 -9.75
N ARG A 263 2.23 15.86 -9.71
CA ARG A 263 3.40 15.12 -9.22
C ARG A 263 3.89 14.18 -10.31
N GLU A 264 5.00 13.52 -10.05
CA GLU A 264 5.62 12.61 -11.00
C GLU A 264 4.78 11.33 -11.14
N LEU A 265 4.41 10.95 -12.36
CA LEU A 265 3.88 9.63 -12.67
C LEU A 265 4.92 8.87 -13.49
N ILE A 266 5.48 7.82 -12.90
CA ILE A 266 6.41 6.93 -13.57
C ILE A 266 5.69 5.61 -13.88
N MET A 267 5.70 5.21 -15.15
CA MET A 267 5.21 3.90 -15.56
C MET A 267 6.31 3.11 -16.27
N THR A 268 6.48 1.84 -15.88
CA THR A 268 7.45 0.94 -16.49
C THR A 268 6.84 -0.44 -16.78
N PRO A 269 5.99 -0.56 -17.82
CA PRO A 269 5.41 -1.84 -18.22
C PRO A 269 6.47 -2.78 -18.82
N TYR A 270 6.36 -4.09 -18.52
CA TYR A 270 7.21 -5.13 -19.11
C TYR A 270 6.69 -5.68 -20.43
N GLU A 271 5.40 -5.49 -20.68
CA GLU A 271 4.70 -5.92 -21.88
C GLU A 271 4.04 -4.71 -22.54
N PRO A 272 3.79 -4.71 -23.87
CA PRO A 272 3.14 -3.61 -24.55
C PRO A 272 1.85 -3.17 -23.85
N LEU A 273 1.76 -1.90 -23.48
CA LEU A 273 0.64 -1.32 -22.76
C LEU A 273 0.14 -0.05 -23.47
N ASP A 274 -1.17 -0.05 -23.78
CA ASP A 274 -1.89 1.15 -24.19
C ASP A 274 -2.34 1.93 -22.95
N ILE A 275 -2.01 3.22 -22.92
CA ILE A 275 -2.23 4.07 -21.76
C ILE A 275 -3.12 5.25 -22.15
N THR A 276 -4.29 5.31 -21.55
CA THR A 276 -5.21 6.46 -21.64
C THR A 276 -5.47 6.97 -20.23
N LEU A 277 -5.18 8.25 -19.99
CA LEU A 277 -5.36 8.87 -18.68
C LEU A 277 -6.30 10.08 -18.81
N PRO A 278 -7.29 10.24 -17.92
CA PRO A 278 -8.27 11.34 -18.00
C PRO A 278 -7.71 12.66 -17.44
N VAL A 279 -6.39 12.84 -17.47
CA VAL A 279 -5.72 13.89 -16.70
C VAL A 279 -5.77 15.18 -17.49
N GLU A 280 -6.57 16.13 -17.02
CA GLU A 280 -6.73 17.45 -17.64
C GLU A 280 -5.52 18.35 -17.38
N ARG A 281 -4.80 18.12 -16.27
CA ARG A 281 -3.63 18.90 -15.87
C ARG A 281 -2.57 18.03 -15.20
N ALA A 282 -1.42 17.89 -15.86
CA ALA A 282 -0.23 17.23 -15.31
C ALA A 282 1.08 17.96 -15.62
N GLU A 283 2.04 17.82 -14.71
CA GLU A 283 3.34 18.49 -14.81
C GLU A 283 4.46 17.56 -15.30
N ASP A 284 4.60 16.36 -14.76
CA ASP A 284 5.74 15.47 -15.07
C ASP A 284 5.30 14.01 -15.20
N PHE A 285 5.15 13.55 -16.45
CA PHE A 285 4.85 12.14 -16.75
C PHE A 285 6.03 11.48 -17.43
N SER A 286 6.49 10.36 -16.88
CA SER A 286 7.60 9.59 -17.41
C SER A 286 7.16 8.15 -17.69
N PHE A 287 7.19 7.78 -18.97
CA PHE A 287 6.89 6.43 -19.43
C PHE A 287 8.16 5.77 -19.95
N THR A 288 8.44 4.56 -19.49
CA THR A 288 9.65 3.82 -19.86
C THR A 288 9.31 2.36 -20.19
N GLY A 289 9.92 1.76 -21.21
CA GLY A 289 9.71 0.33 -21.52
C GLY A 289 8.71 0.10 -22.65
N ASN A 290 7.86 -0.93 -22.53
CA ASN A 290 6.98 -1.37 -23.62
C ASN A 290 5.68 -0.56 -23.69
N VAL A 291 5.73 0.65 -24.24
CA VAL A 291 4.58 1.55 -24.39
C VAL A 291 4.14 1.57 -25.86
N SER A 292 2.85 1.36 -26.14
CA SER A 292 2.32 1.29 -27.52
C SER A 292 1.52 2.51 -27.96
N SER A 293 0.71 3.11 -27.08
CA SER A 293 -0.03 4.35 -27.39
C SER A 293 -0.30 5.19 -26.14
N LEU A 294 -0.39 6.51 -26.34
CA LEU A 294 -0.60 7.54 -25.31
C LEU A 294 -1.48 8.66 -25.87
N THR A 295 -2.50 9.10 -25.11
CA THR A 295 -3.37 10.25 -25.47
C THR A 295 -3.69 11.10 -24.24
N ASP A 296 -4.02 12.39 -24.45
CA ASP A 296 -4.50 13.35 -23.45
C ASP A 296 -3.45 13.82 -22.40
N PHE A 297 -2.38 14.49 -22.86
CA PHE A 297 -1.29 14.96 -22.00
C PHE A 297 -0.84 16.41 -22.29
N THR A 298 -0.28 17.07 -21.27
CA THR A 298 0.25 18.45 -21.37
C THR A 298 1.78 18.54 -21.30
N ARG A 299 2.45 17.56 -20.66
CA ARG A 299 3.91 17.42 -20.56
C ARG A 299 4.25 15.94 -20.42
N ILE A 300 5.24 15.45 -21.17
CA ILE A 300 5.54 14.01 -21.21
C ILE A 300 6.99 13.69 -21.57
N TYR A 301 7.54 12.71 -20.88
CA TYR A 301 8.83 12.07 -21.15
C TYR A 301 8.57 10.61 -21.47
N ILE A 302 9.04 10.15 -22.62
CA ILE A 302 8.86 8.79 -23.12
C ILE A 302 10.22 8.24 -23.51
N ASN A 303 10.50 7.06 -22.98
CA ASN A 303 11.57 6.23 -23.50
C ASN A 303 11.03 4.82 -23.76
N SER A 304 10.64 4.56 -25.01
CA SER A 304 10.02 3.32 -25.42
C SER A 304 11.04 2.32 -25.97
N ASP A 305 10.93 1.07 -25.53
CA ASP A 305 11.67 -0.06 -26.13
C ASP A 305 11.01 -0.53 -27.45
N LEU A 306 9.74 -0.15 -27.69
CA LEU A 306 8.99 -0.40 -28.91
C LEU A 306 9.04 0.78 -29.86
N ASP A 307 8.89 0.52 -31.16
CA ASP A 307 8.68 1.56 -32.16
C ASP A 307 7.43 2.39 -31.82
N PHE A 308 7.61 3.71 -31.68
CA PHE A 308 6.58 4.62 -31.17
C PHE A 308 6.58 5.90 -32.00
N ASP A 309 5.40 6.32 -32.48
CA ASP A 309 5.26 7.50 -33.33
C ASP A 309 5.30 8.79 -32.49
N CYS A 310 6.52 9.23 -32.16
CA CYS A 310 6.77 10.47 -31.42
C CYS A 310 6.23 11.71 -32.15
N ASP A 311 6.15 11.69 -33.49
CA ASP A 311 5.70 12.83 -34.28
C ASP A 311 4.17 12.99 -34.22
N ALA A 312 3.43 11.86 -34.28
CA ALA A 312 1.99 11.86 -34.06
C ALA A 312 1.63 12.35 -32.65
N LEU A 313 2.31 11.83 -31.62
CA LEU A 313 2.08 12.25 -30.25
C LEU A 313 2.38 13.74 -30.03
N TRP A 314 3.45 14.26 -30.64
CA TRP A 314 3.76 15.69 -30.56
C TRP A 314 2.64 16.57 -31.15
N LYS A 315 2.03 16.16 -32.28
CA LYS A 315 0.90 16.89 -32.87
C LYS A 315 -0.32 16.91 -31.95
N ASP A 316 -0.61 15.79 -31.30
CA ASP A 316 -1.71 15.69 -30.33
C ASP A 316 -1.46 16.62 -29.12
N LEU A 317 -0.21 16.70 -28.66
CA LEU A 317 0.23 17.63 -27.62
C LEU A 317 0.06 19.09 -28.03
N GLU A 318 0.53 19.49 -29.22
CA GLU A 318 0.36 20.86 -29.74
C GLU A 318 -1.12 21.25 -29.83
N GLN A 319 -1.99 20.32 -30.22
CA GLN A 319 -3.42 20.56 -30.28
C GLN A 319 -4.05 20.77 -28.89
N THR A 320 -3.56 20.04 -27.88
CA THR A 320 -4.14 20.03 -26.54
C THR A 320 -3.61 21.16 -25.65
N SER A 321 -2.32 21.50 -25.79
CA SER A 321 -1.63 22.48 -24.94
C SER A 321 -1.51 23.89 -25.56
N GLY A 322 -1.92 24.06 -26.81
CA GLY A 322 -1.78 25.31 -27.56
C GLY A 322 -0.38 25.45 -28.21
N PRO A 323 -0.11 26.55 -28.95
CA PRO A 323 1.17 26.72 -29.65
C PRO A 323 2.32 26.83 -28.65
N LEU A 324 3.09 25.74 -28.51
CA LEU A 324 4.35 25.72 -27.77
C LEU A 324 5.48 26.25 -28.69
N ASN A 325 6.34 27.14 -28.19
CA ASN A 325 7.52 27.57 -28.94
C ASN A 325 8.50 26.39 -29.11
N GLU A 326 9.29 26.35 -30.19
CA GLU A 326 10.28 25.30 -30.45
C GLU A 326 11.28 25.10 -29.28
N SER A 327 11.64 26.17 -28.57
CA SER A 327 12.50 26.10 -27.37
C SER A 327 11.83 25.39 -26.18
N SER A 328 10.51 25.31 -26.16
CA SER A 328 9.71 24.63 -25.14
C SER A 328 9.52 23.14 -25.45
N LYS A 329 9.84 22.70 -26.67
CA LYS A 329 9.72 21.29 -27.08
C LYS A 329 10.66 20.39 -26.27
N GLU A 330 11.92 20.77 -26.11
CA GLU A 330 12.92 19.97 -25.36
C GLU A 330 12.65 19.93 -23.83
N GLU A 331 11.92 20.92 -23.30
CA GLU A 331 11.52 21.01 -21.89
C GLU A 331 10.25 20.22 -21.59
N TYR A 332 9.32 20.11 -22.55
CA TYR A 332 7.98 19.51 -22.33
C TYR A 332 7.76 18.17 -23.02
N PHE A 333 8.64 17.80 -23.96
CA PHE A 333 8.54 16.57 -24.73
C PHE A 333 9.92 15.97 -25.01
N GLN A 334 10.21 14.83 -24.37
CA GLN A 334 11.33 13.99 -24.74
C GLN A 334 10.78 12.63 -25.15
N CYS A 335 11.09 12.19 -26.36
CA CYS A 335 10.65 10.89 -26.86
C CYS A 335 11.84 10.19 -27.49
N SER A 336 12.26 9.09 -26.89
CA SER A 336 13.31 8.23 -27.40
C SER A 336 12.78 6.82 -27.65
N VAL A 337 13.18 6.24 -28.78
CA VAL A 337 12.73 4.93 -29.26
C VAL A 337 13.94 4.04 -29.44
N GLY A 338 13.90 2.83 -28.88
CA GLY A 338 14.93 1.80 -29.08
C GLY A 338 16.26 2.08 -28.37
N VAL A 339 16.27 2.96 -27.35
CA VAL A 339 17.48 3.30 -26.57
C VAL A 339 17.27 2.88 -25.10
N SER A 340 17.92 1.79 -24.69
CA SER A 340 17.88 1.33 -23.30
C SER A 340 18.51 2.39 -22.37
N TRP A 341 17.76 2.93 -21.41
CA TRP A 341 18.27 3.96 -20.49
C TRP A 341 19.30 3.36 -19.53
N GLN A 342 20.51 3.96 -19.48
CA GLN A 342 21.48 3.73 -18.41
C GLN A 342 21.46 4.92 -17.44
N PRO A 343 21.26 4.71 -16.13
CA PRO A 343 21.35 5.79 -15.16
C PRO A 343 22.80 6.25 -15.03
N GLY A 344 23.10 7.51 -15.37
CA GLY A 344 24.32 8.20 -14.96
C GLY A 344 25.36 8.56 -16.02
N GLY A 345 25.04 8.50 -17.32
CA GLY A 345 25.95 8.95 -18.39
C GLY A 345 25.53 10.30 -18.97
N SER A 346 26.38 11.33 -18.84
CA SER A 346 26.24 12.58 -19.60
C SER A 346 26.06 12.28 -21.09
N GLN A 347 25.01 12.82 -21.71
CA GLN A 347 24.75 12.68 -23.14
C GLN A 347 25.96 13.18 -23.95
N ALA A 348 26.65 12.26 -24.65
CA ALA A 348 27.41 12.61 -25.82
C ALA A 348 26.48 12.43 -27.02
N ALA A 349 26.03 13.55 -27.58
CA ALA A 349 25.21 13.58 -28.78
C ALA A 349 25.93 12.90 -29.94
N THR A 350 25.44 11.72 -30.35
CA THR A 350 25.76 11.16 -31.66
C THR A 350 24.71 11.63 -32.65
N ALA A 351 25.00 12.74 -33.31
CA ALA A 351 24.25 13.20 -34.49
C ALA A 351 24.49 12.21 -35.65
N VAL A 352 23.47 11.46 -36.04
CA VAL A 352 23.46 10.74 -37.31
C VAL A 352 23.01 11.72 -38.39
N ALA A 353 23.98 12.39 -39.02
CA ALA A 353 23.72 13.22 -40.19
C ALA A 353 23.43 12.31 -41.40
N ALA A 354 22.15 12.25 -41.80
CA ALA A 354 21.74 11.73 -43.10
C ALA A 354 22.16 12.73 -44.19
N LEU A 355 23.34 12.53 -44.78
CA LEU A 355 23.77 13.28 -45.97
C LEU A 355 23.06 12.72 -47.21
N GLY A 356 21.93 13.34 -47.56
CA GLY A 356 21.41 13.31 -48.92
C GLY A 356 22.24 14.24 -49.82
N LEU A 357 23.00 13.67 -50.76
CA LEU A 357 23.65 14.42 -51.83
C LEU A 357 22.97 14.10 -53.16
N GLY A 358 22.11 15.03 -53.60
CA GLY A 358 21.69 15.20 -54.99
C GLY A 358 22.19 16.54 -55.54
N PHE A 359 22.25 16.62 -56.88
CA PHE A 359 22.85 17.64 -57.78
C PHE A 359 24.32 17.35 -58.16
N VAL A 360 24.65 16.89 -59.37
CA VAL A 360 24.34 17.27 -60.78
C VAL A 360 25.10 18.51 -61.27
N MET A 361 25.97 18.23 -62.26
CA MET A 361 26.54 19.05 -63.35
C MET A 361 27.70 20.03 -63.10
N GLY A 362 28.80 19.80 -63.84
CA GLY A 362 29.34 20.83 -64.73
C GLY A 362 30.87 21.00 -64.84
N LEU A 363 31.49 20.27 -65.78
CA LEU A 363 32.42 20.73 -66.85
C LEU A 363 33.80 21.40 -66.56
N LEU A 364 34.74 21.08 -67.48
CA LEU A 364 36.03 21.72 -67.86
C LEU A 364 37.25 21.26 -67.02
N ILE A 365 38.32 20.66 -67.55
CA ILE A 365 38.95 20.53 -68.90
C ILE A 365 39.50 19.11 -69.05
#